data_AF-A0A2A9MM11-F1
#
_entry.id   AF-A0A2A9MM11-F1
#
_cell.length_a   1.000
_cell.length_b   1.000
_cell.length_c   1.000
_cell.angle_alpha   90.00
_cell.angle_beta   90.00
_cell.angle_gamma   90.00
#
_symmetry.space_group_name_H-M   'P 1'
#
loop_
_entity.id
_entity.type
_entity.pdbx_description
1 polymer ?
#
loop_
_entity_poly.entity_id
_entity_poly.type
_entity_poly.pdbx_seq_one_letter_code
_entity_poly.pdbx_strand_id
1 'polypeptide(L)'
;MSSGAKPPARKGKGGRKEDPANLHVRLRTSSPRYSGSAEEDLSSISLESLQKDVEQARGRLAKCKADRLYAQLEKDIICRFREACRHKSAVFDRKLLLHDARVESLVRRHRAEIAAYEQKIESLEHAHKLVKKEIQTKGEEAVLAEDSAAEAVLNEHYKYLSKLEATAAKQQKSQEQETANLENAFEQHLNKLGERFLRIFEELKKNYELQFEEARQTLELREKVEVHEVEERKNLHINEVMASHRSAFEQIKAYYIDITHDNLELIKELRKGIAEMKARAKITHKQMQETQQENSQLTEPLRQQQQLKVKLEQQLRFYVKDKLALQNIRARDAQLEEKVKAAKRHNHQMEQQKHKLERDIGEYTRLLRNLKSDTNIRTQAKIMLYEQKVSNMLQSLEQKFRERERLVASMSLSPDAAVQMQEILRRSFLEKNEEIENLRVELQTVAKSYNDTVLTMKARLKQLEVNSNAIDFELVHDTTFISNAPAPYLTTAVLVAKGNPVLRI
;
A
#
# COMPACT_ATOMS: atom_id res chain seq x y z
N MET A 1 -72.23 -62.66 37.19
CA MET A 1 -72.37 -63.95 37.91
C MET A 1 -73.77 -63.94 38.51
N SER A 2 -74.74 -64.66 37.92
CA SER A 2 -75.15 -66.05 38.30
C SER A 2 -75.73 -66.16 39.72
N SER A 3 -76.87 -66.81 39.99
CA SER A 3 -77.89 -67.46 39.11
C SER A 3 -79.01 -68.08 39.95
N GLY A 4 -80.29 -67.95 39.53
CA GLY A 4 -81.41 -68.84 39.93
C GLY A 4 -81.97 -68.69 41.36
N ALA A 5 -83.11 -69.30 41.73
CA ALA A 5 -84.13 -70.01 40.93
C ALA A 5 -85.52 -70.02 41.64
N LYS A 6 -86.55 -70.61 41.01
CA LYS A 6 -88.00 -70.67 41.38
C LYS A 6 -88.55 -72.08 41.03
N PRO A 7 -89.84 -72.46 41.27
CA PRO A 7 -90.76 -72.25 42.40
C PRO A 7 -90.86 -73.58 43.21
N PRO A 8 -91.85 -74.54 43.16
CA PRO A 8 -93.30 -74.59 42.80
C PRO A 8 -94.21 -74.92 44.04
N ALA A 9 -95.41 -75.52 43.86
CA ALA A 9 -96.35 -75.93 44.94
C ALA A 9 -97.35 -77.05 44.52
N ARG A 10 -98.17 -77.56 45.46
CA ARG A 10 -99.44 -78.34 45.29
C ARG A 10 -100.39 -77.97 46.47
N LYS A 11 -101.74 -77.88 46.45
CA LYS A 11 -102.89 -78.16 45.54
C LYS A 11 -103.46 -79.59 45.44
N GLY A 12 -104.59 -79.83 46.13
CA GLY A 12 -105.64 -80.83 45.84
C GLY A 12 -106.14 -81.62 47.07
N LYS A 13 -107.41 -82.07 47.20
CA LYS A 13 -108.68 -81.85 46.44
C LYS A 13 -109.90 -82.23 47.34
N GLY A 14 -111.15 -81.93 46.94
CA GLY A 14 -112.39 -82.12 47.75
C GLY A 14 -112.92 -83.58 47.83
N GLY A 15 -114.16 -83.88 48.28
CA GLY A 15 -115.26 -83.05 48.83
C GLY A 15 -116.68 -83.54 48.43
N ARG A 16 -117.73 -83.21 49.23
CA ARG A 16 -119.20 -83.40 48.99
C ARG A 16 -119.75 -84.86 48.97
N LYS A 17 -121.06 -85.16 49.11
CA LYS A 17 -122.25 -84.63 49.87
C LYS A 17 -123.49 -85.57 49.59
N GLU A 18 -124.63 -85.32 50.26
CA GLU A 18 -126.04 -85.60 49.85
C GLU A 18 -126.81 -86.88 50.31
N ASP A 19 -128.06 -86.63 50.75
CA ASP A 19 -129.22 -87.53 51.02
C ASP A 19 -130.17 -87.56 49.76
N PRO A 20 -131.48 -87.96 49.74
CA PRO A 20 -132.38 -88.57 50.76
C PRO A 20 -133.40 -89.67 50.30
N ALA A 21 -134.16 -90.24 51.26
CA ALA A 21 -135.56 -90.77 51.25
C ALA A 21 -136.04 -91.90 50.28
N ASN A 22 -136.84 -92.90 50.77
CA ASN A 22 -138.31 -93.02 50.54
C ASN A 22 -139.04 -94.23 51.26
N LEU A 23 -140.27 -94.60 50.84
CA LEU A 23 -141.47 -95.10 51.57
C LEU A 23 -141.84 -96.65 51.56
N HIS A 24 -142.44 -97.16 52.67
CA HIS A 24 -143.77 -97.88 52.82
C HIS A 24 -144.09 -99.41 52.57
N VAL A 25 -145.25 -99.87 53.14
CA VAL A 25 -146.19 -101.04 52.82
C VAL A 25 -146.19 -102.39 53.65
N ARG A 26 -147.37 -103.10 53.67
CA ARG A 26 -147.84 -104.34 54.38
C ARG A 26 -148.15 -105.54 53.42
N LEU A 27 -148.47 -106.78 53.89
CA LEU A 27 -149.66 -107.62 53.47
C LEU A 27 -149.94 -108.95 54.27
N ARG A 28 -150.72 -109.95 53.74
CA ARG A 28 -151.71 -110.84 54.47
C ARG A 28 -152.03 -112.25 53.83
N THR A 29 -152.98 -113.04 54.40
CA THR A 29 -153.66 -114.35 53.96
C THR A 29 -153.11 -115.68 54.55
N SER A 30 -153.69 -116.92 54.47
CA SER A 30 -154.79 -117.58 53.70
C SER A 30 -155.51 -118.80 54.44
N SER A 31 -156.26 -119.71 53.75
CA SER A 31 -157.04 -120.91 54.24
C SER A 31 -157.56 -121.78 53.04
N PRO A 32 -158.51 -122.80 53.02
CA PRO A 32 -159.29 -123.61 54.04
C PRO A 32 -159.63 -125.14 53.70
N ARG A 33 -160.58 -125.80 54.43
CA ARG A 33 -161.46 -127.02 54.09
C ARG A 33 -160.90 -128.49 54.24
N TYR A 34 -161.67 -129.61 54.24
CA TYR A 34 -163.10 -129.96 53.93
C TYR A 34 -163.73 -131.11 54.83
N SER A 35 -164.87 -131.75 54.44
CA SER A 35 -165.80 -132.60 55.26
C SER A 35 -166.61 -133.69 54.47
N GLY A 36 -167.27 -134.66 55.16
CA GLY A 36 -168.19 -135.70 54.60
C GLY A 36 -167.50 -136.96 54.06
N SER A 37 -168.11 -138.11 53.69
CA SER A 37 -169.44 -138.78 53.83
C SER A 37 -169.22 -140.31 53.49
N ALA A 38 -170.13 -141.30 53.44
CA ALA A 38 -171.58 -141.52 53.66
C ALA A 38 -171.76 -142.92 54.37
N GLU A 39 -172.91 -143.50 54.77
CA GLU A 39 -174.14 -144.06 54.13
C GLU A 39 -174.00 -145.31 53.22
N GLU A 40 -174.92 -146.27 53.48
CA GLU A 40 -175.55 -147.31 52.61
C GLU A 40 -175.45 -148.82 52.98
N ASP A 41 -176.36 -149.25 53.86
CA ASP A 41 -177.53 -150.13 53.61
C ASP A 41 -177.50 -151.58 53.07
N LEU A 42 -178.51 -152.33 53.58
CA LEU A 42 -179.29 -153.42 52.98
C LEU A 42 -178.73 -154.84 52.75
N SER A 43 -179.02 -155.70 53.74
CA SER A 43 -179.56 -157.08 53.62
C SER A 43 -178.70 -158.21 53.03
N SER A 44 -178.54 -159.29 53.81
CA SER A 44 -177.45 -160.30 53.72
C SER A 44 -176.08 -159.64 53.99
N ILE A 45 -175.12 -160.24 54.69
CA ILE A 45 -174.68 -161.65 54.78
C ILE A 45 -174.53 -162.09 56.27
N SER A 46 -174.19 -163.36 56.52
CA SER A 46 -174.10 -164.02 57.84
C SER A 46 -173.18 -163.35 58.87
N LEU A 47 -173.44 -163.67 60.15
CA LEU A 47 -172.83 -163.14 61.38
C LEU A 47 -171.28 -163.07 61.39
N GLU A 48 -170.61 -163.92 60.62
CA GLU A 48 -169.14 -164.02 60.56
C GLU A 48 -168.48 -162.84 59.82
N SER A 49 -169.21 -162.10 58.98
CA SER A 49 -168.68 -160.93 58.25
C SER A 49 -168.40 -159.77 59.21
N LEU A 50 -169.43 -159.34 59.96
CA LEU A 50 -169.35 -158.24 60.94
C LEU A 50 -168.25 -158.45 61.99
N GLN A 51 -167.98 -159.69 62.38
CA GLN A 51 -166.94 -159.98 63.39
C GLN A 51 -165.54 -159.61 62.89
N LYS A 52 -165.22 -159.84 61.60
CA LYS A 52 -163.91 -159.48 61.01
C LYS A 52 -163.70 -157.97 60.91
N ASP A 53 -164.75 -157.21 60.58
CA ASP A 53 -164.65 -155.75 60.48
C ASP A 53 -164.45 -155.08 61.84
N VAL A 54 -165.08 -155.62 62.90
CA VAL A 54 -164.84 -155.18 64.29
C VAL A 54 -163.39 -155.42 64.71
N GLU A 55 -162.78 -156.54 64.31
CA GLU A 55 -161.36 -156.80 64.59
C GLU A 55 -160.41 -155.88 63.78
N GLN A 56 -160.68 -155.65 62.49
CA GLN A 56 -159.92 -154.66 61.71
C GLN A 56 -160.01 -153.25 62.31
N ALA A 57 -161.20 -152.81 62.73
CA ALA A 57 -161.39 -151.51 63.37
C ALA A 57 -160.58 -151.40 64.67
N ARG A 58 -160.57 -152.45 65.51
CA ARG A 58 -159.76 -152.52 66.74
C ARG A 58 -158.26 -152.45 66.45
N GLY A 59 -157.77 -153.17 65.42
CA GLY A 59 -156.37 -153.11 64.99
C GLY A 59 -155.94 -151.71 64.52
N ARG A 60 -156.76 -151.05 63.70
CA ARG A 60 -156.52 -149.66 63.25
C ARG A 60 -156.49 -148.68 64.43
N LEU A 61 -157.40 -148.84 65.40
CA LEU A 61 -157.44 -148.02 66.61
C LEU A 61 -156.20 -148.19 67.49
N ALA A 62 -155.68 -149.42 67.63
CA ALA A 62 -154.47 -149.69 68.41
C ALA A 62 -153.23 -149.03 67.79
N LYS A 63 -153.05 -149.16 66.47
CA LYS A 63 -151.92 -148.52 65.76
C LYS A 63 -151.94 -146.99 65.90
N CYS A 64 -153.09 -146.37 65.66
CA CYS A 64 -153.25 -144.91 65.76
C CYS A 64 -152.93 -144.35 67.17
N LYS A 65 -153.14 -145.14 68.24
CA LYS A 65 -152.72 -144.78 69.62
C LYS A 65 -151.20 -144.82 69.80
N ALA A 66 -150.51 -145.79 69.19
CA ALA A 66 -149.05 -145.89 69.24
C ALA A 66 -148.38 -144.75 68.46
N ASP A 67 -148.86 -144.48 67.24
CA ASP A 67 -148.38 -143.39 66.38
C ASP A 67 -148.50 -142.02 67.09
N ARG A 68 -149.61 -141.79 67.83
CA ARG A 68 -149.79 -140.57 68.63
C ARG A 68 -148.78 -140.46 69.78
N LEU A 69 -148.48 -141.56 70.47
CA LEU A 69 -147.52 -141.60 71.56
C LEU A 69 -146.09 -141.31 71.07
N TYR A 70 -145.72 -141.85 69.92
CA TYR A 70 -144.43 -141.60 69.26
C TYR A 70 -144.27 -140.11 68.90
N ALA A 71 -145.25 -139.52 68.22
CA ALA A 71 -145.23 -138.11 67.84
C ALA A 71 -145.21 -137.14 69.05
N GLN A 72 -145.80 -137.54 70.19
CA GLN A 72 -145.70 -136.77 71.43
C GLN A 72 -144.28 -136.81 72.01
N LEU A 73 -143.60 -137.96 71.99
CA LEU A 73 -142.20 -138.09 72.43
C LEU A 73 -141.23 -137.30 71.55
N GLU A 74 -141.34 -137.37 70.22
CA GLU A 74 -140.50 -136.58 69.32
C GLU A 74 -140.67 -135.08 69.55
N LYS A 75 -141.92 -134.60 69.67
CA LYS A 75 -142.22 -133.20 69.98
C LYS A 75 -141.54 -132.75 71.26
N ASP A 76 -141.66 -133.52 72.34
CA ASP A 76 -141.07 -133.16 73.64
C ASP A 76 -139.53 -133.16 73.60
N ILE A 77 -138.91 -134.09 72.85
CA ILE A 77 -137.47 -134.10 72.61
C ILE A 77 -137.03 -132.84 71.84
N ILE A 78 -137.74 -132.48 70.77
CA ILE A 78 -137.47 -131.27 69.98
C ILE A 78 -137.65 -130.00 70.81
N CYS A 79 -138.67 -129.92 71.67
CA CYS A 79 -138.86 -128.80 72.59
C CYS A 79 -137.68 -128.66 73.56
N ARG A 80 -137.24 -129.74 74.21
CA ARG A 80 -136.08 -129.73 75.13
C ARG A 80 -134.80 -129.29 74.41
N PHE A 81 -134.53 -129.76 73.20
CA PHE A 81 -133.38 -129.29 72.41
C PHE A 81 -133.48 -127.80 72.05
N ARG A 82 -134.66 -127.32 71.65
CA ARG A 82 -134.90 -125.90 71.34
C ARG A 82 -134.68 -125.01 72.57
N GLU A 83 -135.12 -125.46 73.74
CA GLU A 83 -134.93 -124.76 75.02
C GLU A 83 -133.46 -124.76 75.46
N ALA A 84 -132.77 -125.90 75.36
CA ALA A 84 -131.34 -126.00 75.65
C ALA A 84 -130.48 -125.10 74.73
N CYS A 85 -130.80 -125.04 73.43
CA CYS A 85 -130.12 -124.14 72.49
C CYS A 85 -130.41 -122.66 72.79
N ARG A 86 -131.67 -122.30 73.11
CA ARG A 86 -132.02 -120.95 73.56
C ARG A 86 -131.28 -120.54 74.83
N HIS A 87 -131.18 -121.43 75.82
CA HIS A 87 -130.46 -121.15 77.05
C HIS A 87 -128.95 -120.98 76.80
N LYS A 88 -128.35 -121.82 75.95
CA LYS A 88 -126.93 -121.66 75.55
C LYS A 88 -126.69 -120.32 74.84
N SER A 89 -127.56 -119.90 73.92
CA SER A 89 -127.47 -118.56 73.28
C SER A 89 -127.44 -117.46 74.34
N ALA A 90 -128.46 -117.39 75.21
CA ALA A 90 -128.57 -116.36 76.24
C ALA A 90 -127.39 -116.33 77.23
N VAL A 91 -126.70 -117.46 77.43
CA VAL A 91 -125.46 -117.53 78.22
C VAL A 91 -124.25 -116.97 77.45
N PHE A 92 -124.16 -117.17 76.13
CA PHE A 92 -123.13 -116.53 75.30
C PHE A 92 -123.37 -115.02 75.14
N ASP A 93 -124.62 -114.60 74.93
CA ASP A 93 -125.02 -113.20 74.82
C ASP A 93 -124.63 -112.41 76.10
N ARG A 94 -124.87 -113.01 77.27
CA ARG A 94 -124.44 -112.46 78.58
C ARG A 94 -122.91 -112.41 78.74
N LYS A 95 -122.17 -113.37 78.17
CA LYS A 95 -120.70 -113.37 78.20
C LYS A 95 -120.13 -112.27 77.31
N LEU A 96 -120.67 -112.05 76.12
CA LEU A 96 -120.28 -110.95 75.24
C LEU A 96 -120.41 -109.60 75.97
N LEU A 97 -121.59 -109.31 76.53
CA LEU A 97 -121.82 -108.06 77.30
C LEU A 97 -120.84 -107.85 78.46
N LEU A 98 -120.43 -108.93 79.16
CA LEU A 98 -119.41 -108.86 80.21
C LEU A 98 -117.99 -108.62 79.66
N HIS A 99 -117.67 -109.17 78.49
CA HIS A 99 -116.41 -108.90 77.80
C HIS A 99 -116.37 -107.47 77.26
N ASP A 100 -117.45 -106.97 76.66
CA ASP A 100 -117.57 -105.61 76.13
C ASP A 100 -117.41 -104.57 77.26
N ALA A 101 -118.13 -104.74 78.37
CA ALA A 101 -117.98 -103.89 79.56
C ALA A 101 -116.54 -103.91 80.13
N ARG A 102 -115.86 -105.06 80.08
CA ARG A 102 -114.45 -105.18 80.47
C ARG A 102 -113.52 -104.44 79.50
N VAL A 103 -113.75 -104.51 78.19
CA VAL A 103 -112.98 -103.75 77.19
C VAL A 103 -113.19 -102.26 77.37
N GLU A 104 -114.41 -101.78 77.58
CA GLU A 104 -114.66 -100.36 77.91
C GLU A 104 -113.89 -99.92 79.16
N SER A 105 -113.83 -100.76 80.20
CA SER A 105 -113.11 -100.45 81.45
C SER A 105 -111.60 -100.31 81.26
N LEU A 106 -111.04 -100.96 80.24
CA LEU A 106 -109.62 -100.83 79.84
C LEU A 106 -109.42 -99.56 79.01
N VAL A 107 -110.27 -99.34 77.99
CA VAL A 107 -110.20 -98.13 77.14
C VAL A 107 -110.38 -96.85 77.94
N ARG A 108 -111.28 -96.84 78.94
CA ARG A 108 -111.46 -95.69 79.85
C ARG A 108 -110.20 -95.41 80.69
N ARG A 109 -109.50 -96.45 81.16
CA ARG A 109 -108.25 -96.28 81.93
C ARG A 109 -107.09 -95.78 81.06
N HIS A 110 -106.85 -96.40 79.90
CA HIS A 110 -105.79 -95.95 79.00
C HIS A 110 -105.98 -94.51 78.50
N ARG A 111 -107.23 -94.05 78.31
CA ARG A 111 -107.51 -92.63 78.01
C ARG A 111 -107.15 -91.68 79.18
N ALA A 112 -107.38 -92.09 80.43
CA ALA A 112 -106.99 -91.31 81.60
C ALA A 112 -105.46 -91.31 81.81
N GLU A 113 -104.80 -92.44 81.55
CA GLU A 113 -103.33 -92.58 81.58
C GLU A 113 -102.68 -91.66 80.54
N ILE A 114 -103.18 -91.63 79.30
CA ILE A 114 -102.69 -90.71 78.25
C ILE A 114 -102.83 -89.25 78.67
N ALA A 115 -104.00 -88.83 79.15
CA ALA A 115 -104.24 -87.44 79.59
C ALA A 115 -103.32 -87.02 80.77
N ALA A 116 -102.99 -87.95 81.67
CA ALA A 116 -102.03 -87.71 82.74
C ALA A 116 -100.59 -87.55 82.23
N TYR A 117 -100.19 -88.31 81.20
CA TYR A 117 -98.89 -88.13 80.54
C TYR A 117 -98.82 -86.82 79.74
N GLU A 118 -99.89 -86.42 79.05
CA GLU A 118 -99.99 -85.14 78.33
C GLU A 118 -99.77 -83.95 79.28
N GLN A 119 -100.53 -83.87 80.38
CA GLN A 119 -100.32 -82.83 81.41
C GLN A 119 -98.91 -82.89 82.03
N LYS A 120 -98.33 -84.09 82.17
CA LYS A 120 -96.96 -84.20 82.68
C LYS A 120 -95.93 -83.63 81.72
N ILE A 121 -96.09 -83.84 80.41
CA ILE A 121 -95.24 -83.26 79.36
C ILE A 121 -95.38 -81.73 79.36
N GLU A 122 -96.60 -81.19 79.40
CA GLU A 122 -96.83 -79.74 79.48
C GLU A 122 -96.13 -79.10 80.70
N SER A 123 -96.19 -79.75 81.87
CA SER A 123 -95.52 -79.26 83.08
C SER A 123 -93.98 -79.24 82.94
N LEU A 124 -93.40 -80.24 82.26
CA LEU A 124 -91.96 -80.33 82.02
C LEU A 124 -91.51 -79.35 80.95
N GLU A 125 -92.30 -79.16 79.89
CA GLU A 125 -92.05 -78.11 78.90
C GLU A 125 -92.05 -76.72 79.54
N HIS A 126 -93.00 -76.43 80.45
CA HIS A 126 -93.02 -75.14 81.14
C HIS A 126 -91.78 -74.97 82.03
N ALA A 127 -91.38 -76.00 82.78
CA ALA A 127 -90.15 -75.98 83.57
C ALA A 127 -88.91 -75.76 82.69
N HIS A 128 -88.78 -76.44 81.55
CA HIS A 128 -87.68 -76.24 80.61
C HIS A 128 -87.69 -74.83 79.98
N LYS A 129 -88.87 -74.26 79.70
CA LYS A 129 -89.03 -72.88 79.21
C LYS A 129 -88.62 -71.83 80.25
N LEU A 130 -88.82 -72.10 81.55
CA LEU A 130 -88.32 -71.26 82.65
C LEU A 130 -86.80 -71.37 82.80
N VAL A 131 -86.26 -72.59 82.92
CA VAL A 131 -84.81 -72.83 83.07
C VAL A 131 -84.03 -72.26 81.88
N LYS A 132 -84.55 -72.37 80.66
CA LYS A 132 -83.93 -71.75 79.48
C LYS A 132 -83.85 -70.22 79.63
N LYS A 133 -84.91 -69.55 80.10
CA LYS A 133 -84.90 -68.10 80.34
C LYS A 133 -83.88 -67.71 81.40
N GLU A 134 -83.81 -68.44 82.52
CA GLU A 134 -82.80 -68.17 83.55
C GLU A 134 -81.36 -68.34 83.06
N ILE A 135 -81.09 -69.30 82.18
CA ILE A 135 -79.78 -69.47 81.56
C ILE A 135 -79.49 -68.33 80.58
N GLN A 136 -80.49 -67.84 79.86
CA GLN A 136 -80.34 -66.68 78.97
C GLN A 136 -80.06 -65.39 79.76
N THR A 137 -80.83 -65.06 80.78
CA THR A 137 -80.59 -63.84 81.57
C THR A 137 -79.25 -63.88 82.30
N LYS A 138 -78.86 -65.01 82.90
CA LYS A 138 -77.54 -65.17 83.54
C LYS A 138 -76.38 -65.10 82.54
N GLY A 139 -76.60 -65.51 81.28
CA GLY A 139 -75.63 -65.33 80.20
C GLY A 139 -75.51 -63.88 79.75
N GLU A 140 -76.64 -63.19 79.59
CA GLU A 140 -76.70 -61.75 79.25
C GLU A 140 -76.07 -60.90 80.37
N GLU A 141 -76.37 -61.19 81.64
CA GLU A 141 -75.75 -60.56 82.82
C GLU A 141 -74.22 -60.78 82.87
N ALA A 142 -73.74 -61.98 82.55
CA ALA A 142 -72.32 -62.29 82.55
C ALA A 142 -71.55 -61.57 81.43
N VAL A 143 -72.12 -61.52 80.22
CA VAL A 143 -71.52 -60.78 79.08
C VAL A 143 -71.47 -59.28 79.39
N LEU A 144 -72.56 -58.69 79.90
CA LEU A 144 -72.57 -57.27 80.30
C LEU A 144 -71.55 -56.96 81.40
N ALA A 145 -71.29 -57.89 82.33
CA ALA A 145 -70.25 -57.73 83.33
C ALA A 145 -68.84 -57.74 82.69
N GLU A 146 -68.57 -58.67 81.77
CA GLU A 146 -67.30 -58.75 81.05
C GLU A 146 -67.06 -57.52 80.15
N ASP A 147 -68.07 -57.09 79.39
CA ASP A 147 -68.05 -55.86 78.58
C ASP A 147 -67.74 -54.64 79.45
N SER A 148 -68.42 -54.47 80.60
CA SER A 148 -68.18 -53.33 81.50
C SER A 148 -66.77 -53.31 82.11
N ALA A 149 -66.18 -54.49 82.34
CA ALA A 149 -64.80 -54.62 82.81
C ALA A 149 -63.79 -54.30 81.68
N ALA A 150 -64.07 -54.74 80.45
CA ALA A 150 -63.27 -54.41 79.27
C ALA A 150 -63.33 -52.91 78.96
N GLU A 151 -64.50 -52.28 79.03
CA GLU A 151 -64.65 -50.82 78.92
C GLU A 151 -63.87 -50.08 80.01
N ALA A 152 -63.89 -50.53 81.26
CA ALA A 152 -63.12 -49.91 82.34
C ALA A 152 -61.61 -49.97 82.08
N VAL A 153 -61.10 -51.12 81.65
CA VAL A 153 -59.68 -51.33 81.28
C VAL A 153 -59.29 -50.47 80.08
N LEU A 154 -60.11 -50.44 79.02
CA LEU A 154 -59.91 -49.58 77.86
C LEU A 154 -59.87 -48.09 78.25
N ASN A 155 -60.78 -47.65 79.12
CA ASN A 155 -60.83 -46.27 79.59
C ASN A 155 -59.56 -45.86 80.38
N GLU A 156 -58.99 -46.74 81.21
CA GLU A 156 -57.70 -46.46 81.85
C GLU A 156 -56.52 -46.47 80.86
N HIS A 157 -56.53 -47.35 79.86
CA HIS A 157 -55.55 -47.31 78.77
C HIS A 157 -55.64 -46.03 77.95
N TYR A 158 -56.85 -45.55 77.59
CA TYR A 158 -57.03 -44.26 76.92
C TYR A 158 -56.55 -43.08 77.77
N LYS A 159 -56.83 -43.08 79.09
CA LYS A 159 -56.30 -42.07 80.01
C LYS A 159 -54.77 -42.12 80.10
N TYR A 160 -54.16 -43.31 80.05
CA TYR A 160 -52.71 -43.46 80.07
C TYR A 160 -52.06 -43.01 78.75
N LEU A 161 -52.61 -43.42 77.60
CA LEU A 161 -52.17 -43.00 76.27
C LEU A 161 -52.27 -41.49 76.11
N SER A 162 -53.40 -40.87 76.45
CA SER A 162 -53.59 -39.41 76.37
C SER A 162 -52.62 -38.65 77.28
N LYS A 163 -52.28 -39.18 78.46
CA LYS A 163 -51.21 -38.61 79.31
C LYS A 163 -49.84 -38.74 78.66
N LEU A 164 -49.52 -39.89 78.06
CA LEU A 164 -48.25 -40.17 77.40
C LEU A 164 -48.06 -39.27 76.17
N GLU A 165 -49.08 -39.16 75.32
CA GLU A 165 -49.17 -38.22 74.19
C GLU A 165 -48.98 -36.77 74.66
N ALA A 166 -49.67 -36.36 75.73
CA ALA A 166 -49.51 -35.02 76.30
C ALA A 166 -48.10 -34.77 76.89
N THR A 167 -47.39 -35.79 77.35
CA THR A 167 -45.97 -35.66 77.73
C THR A 167 -45.03 -35.64 76.53
N ALA A 168 -45.28 -36.45 75.50
CA ALA A 168 -44.50 -36.48 74.26
C ALA A 168 -44.61 -35.16 73.51
N ALA A 169 -45.83 -34.61 73.36
CA ALA A 169 -46.07 -33.31 72.73
C ALA A 169 -45.41 -32.15 73.51
N LYS A 170 -45.33 -32.25 74.86
CA LYS A 170 -44.57 -31.28 75.68
C LYS A 170 -43.06 -31.40 75.48
N GLN A 171 -42.53 -32.61 75.36
CA GLN A 171 -41.11 -32.85 75.10
C GLN A 171 -40.72 -32.38 73.68
N GLN A 172 -41.53 -32.71 72.67
CA GLN A 172 -41.38 -32.19 71.30
C GLN A 172 -41.38 -30.66 71.29
N LYS A 173 -42.35 -30.02 71.95
CA LYS A 173 -42.40 -28.55 72.04
C LYS A 173 -41.21 -27.94 72.80
N SER A 174 -40.64 -28.63 73.78
CA SER A 174 -39.37 -28.20 74.43
C SER A 174 -38.21 -28.28 73.43
N GLN A 175 -38.10 -29.40 72.71
CA GLN A 175 -37.06 -29.61 71.69
C GLN A 175 -37.17 -28.61 70.53
N GLU A 176 -38.38 -28.31 70.04
CA GLU A 176 -38.66 -27.27 69.05
C GLU A 176 -38.24 -25.87 69.55
N GLN A 177 -38.46 -25.58 70.84
CA GLN A 177 -38.00 -24.33 71.45
C GLN A 177 -36.49 -24.30 71.64
N GLU A 178 -35.86 -25.42 71.98
CA GLU A 178 -34.41 -25.57 72.09
C GLU A 178 -33.71 -25.43 70.72
N THR A 179 -34.25 -26.05 69.66
CA THR A 179 -33.72 -25.87 68.28
C THR A 179 -33.93 -24.45 67.80
N ALA A 180 -35.13 -23.86 67.99
CA ALA A 180 -35.37 -22.46 67.61
C ALA A 180 -34.46 -21.49 68.37
N ASN A 181 -34.19 -21.73 69.66
CA ASN A 181 -33.24 -20.91 70.44
C ASN A 181 -31.80 -21.06 69.93
N LEU A 182 -31.38 -22.26 69.53
CA LEU A 182 -30.07 -22.49 68.92
C LEU A 182 -29.96 -21.83 67.54
N GLU A 183 -30.99 -21.95 66.69
CA GLU A 183 -31.08 -21.30 65.38
C GLU A 183 -30.98 -19.77 65.53
N ASN A 184 -31.79 -19.17 66.41
CA ASN A 184 -31.70 -17.73 66.74
C ASN A 184 -30.31 -17.34 67.26
N ALA A 185 -29.64 -18.18 68.05
CA ALA A 185 -28.28 -17.92 68.51
C ALA A 185 -27.27 -17.99 67.35
N PHE A 186 -27.37 -18.98 66.45
CA PHE A 186 -26.52 -19.10 65.26
C PHE A 186 -26.74 -17.93 64.30
N GLU A 187 -27.98 -17.52 64.03
CA GLU A 187 -28.28 -16.32 63.24
C GLU A 187 -27.68 -15.06 63.87
N GLN A 188 -27.82 -14.87 65.19
CA GLN A 188 -27.16 -13.76 65.88
C GLN A 188 -25.63 -13.82 65.78
N HIS A 189 -25.02 -15.01 65.81
CA HIS A 189 -23.58 -15.15 65.63
C HIS A 189 -23.14 -14.87 64.18
N LEU A 190 -23.90 -15.33 63.19
CA LEU A 190 -23.68 -15.03 61.77
C LEU A 190 -23.85 -13.54 61.47
N ASN A 191 -24.88 -12.89 62.02
CA ASN A 191 -25.11 -11.45 61.88
C ASN A 191 -23.98 -10.64 62.53
N LYS A 192 -23.59 -10.96 63.78
CA LYS A 192 -22.43 -10.33 64.45
C LYS A 192 -21.11 -10.55 63.72
N LEU A 193 -20.96 -11.67 63.00
CA LEU A 193 -19.80 -11.94 62.15
C LEU A 193 -19.85 -11.16 60.83
N GLY A 194 -21.02 -11.08 60.20
CA GLY A 194 -21.27 -10.24 59.02
C GLY A 194 -21.01 -8.75 59.29
N GLU A 195 -21.52 -8.22 60.42
CA GLU A 195 -21.21 -6.86 60.87
C GLU A 195 -19.72 -6.61 61.10
N ARG A 196 -18.97 -7.62 61.57
CA ARG A 196 -17.51 -7.52 61.75
C ARG A 196 -16.80 -7.50 60.41
N PHE A 197 -17.19 -8.36 59.47
CA PHE A 197 -16.65 -8.33 58.11
C PHE A 197 -16.97 -7.01 57.42
N LEU A 198 -18.20 -6.51 57.48
CA LEU A 198 -18.58 -5.22 56.90
C LEU A 198 -17.76 -4.06 57.49
N ARG A 199 -17.57 -4.03 58.82
CA ARG A 199 -16.68 -3.04 59.47
C ARG A 199 -15.24 -3.14 58.99
N ILE A 200 -14.67 -4.35 58.93
CA ILE A 200 -13.31 -4.57 58.43
C ILE A 200 -13.19 -4.18 56.95
N PHE A 201 -14.19 -4.45 56.11
CA PHE A 201 -14.22 -4.03 54.71
C PHE A 201 -14.34 -2.52 54.56
N GLU A 202 -15.14 -1.84 55.39
CA GLU A 202 -15.21 -0.38 55.42
C GLU A 202 -13.91 0.27 55.90
N GLU A 203 -13.29 -0.25 56.95
CA GLU A 203 -12.00 0.22 57.47
C GLU A 203 -10.89 0.01 56.43
N LEU A 204 -10.81 -1.17 55.82
CA LEU A 204 -9.86 -1.48 54.74
C LEU A 204 -10.09 -0.59 53.52
N LYS A 205 -11.35 -0.35 53.14
CA LYS A 205 -11.71 0.56 52.05
C LYS A 205 -11.25 2.00 52.36
N LYS A 206 -11.57 2.53 53.55
CA LYS A 206 -11.15 3.88 53.99
C LYS A 206 -9.62 4.00 54.00
N ASN A 207 -8.90 2.97 54.44
CA ASN A 207 -7.44 2.94 54.40
C ASN A 207 -6.88 3.00 52.97
N TYR A 208 -7.49 2.30 52.01
CA TYR A 208 -7.10 2.41 50.59
C TYR A 208 -7.52 3.74 49.94
N GLU A 209 -8.65 4.32 50.32
CA GLU A 209 -9.08 5.65 49.88
C GLU A 209 -8.08 6.71 50.37
N LEU A 210 -7.65 6.65 51.63
CA LEU A 210 -6.59 7.52 52.20
C LEU A 210 -5.25 7.32 51.49
N GLN A 211 -4.78 6.08 51.29
CA GLN A 211 -3.53 5.81 50.57
C GLN A 211 -3.58 6.31 49.11
N PHE A 212 -4.74 6.24 48.47
CA PHE A 212 -4.94 6.78 47.13
C PHE A 212 -4.92 8.32 47.12
N GLU A 213 -5.52 8.98 48.11
CA GLU A 213 -5.45 10.43 48.25
C GLU A 213 -4.03 10.92 48.59
N GLU A 214 -3.28 10.22 49.46
CA GLU A 214 -1.87 10.51 49.74
C GLU A 214 -0.98 10.33 48.50
N ALA A 215 -1.15 9.22 47.77
CA ALA A 215 -0.44 8.97 46.51
C ALA A 215 -0.77 10.03 45.44
N ARG A 216 -2.03 10.48 45.37
CA ARG A 216 -2.44 11.56 44.49
C ARG A 216 -1.84 12.90 44.91
N GLN A 217 -1.90 13.26 46.20
CA GLN A 217 -1.35 14.52 46.71
C GLN A 217 0.16 14.59 46.52
N THR A 218 0.90 13.50 46.73
CA THR A 218 2.34 13.44 46.49
C THR A 218 2.70 13.55 45.01
N LEU A 219 1.89 12.99 44.09
CA LEU A 219 2.05 13.22 42.66
C LEU A 219 1.74 14.67 42.26
N GLU A 220 0.64 15.26 42.74
CA GLU A 220 0.30 16.65 42.47
C GLU A 220 1.34 17.64 43.05
N LEU A 221 1.95 17.33 44.20
CA LEU A 221 3.06 18.09 44.77
C LEU A 221 4.32 17.95 43.92
N ARG A 222 4.63 16.74 43.46
CA ARG A 222 5.77 16.49 42.56
C ARG A 222 5.63 17.23 41.24
N GLU A 223 4.44 17.23 40.63
CA GLU A 223 4.16 17.99 39.41
C GLU A 223 4.38 19.49 39.62
N LYS A 224 3.89 20.05 40.74
CA LYS A 224 4.10 21.47 41.09
C LYS A 224 5.58 21.79 41.29
N VAL A 225 6.36 20.90 41.90
CA VAL A 225 7.82 21.06 42.04
C VAL A 225 8.53 20.99 40.67
N GLU A 226 8.25 19.97 39.85
CA GLU A 226 8.86 19.85 38.52
C GLU A 226 8.50 21.04 37.60
N VAL A 227 7.28 21.56 37.69
CA VAL A 227 6.86 22.81 37.03
C VAL A 227 7.67 24.00 37.54
N HIS A 228 7.74 24.22 38.86
CA HIS A 228 8.48 25.36 39.43
C HIS A 228 9.97 25.29 39.13
N GLU A 229 10.62 24.12 39.17
CA GLU A 229 12.02 24.00 38.75
C GLU A 229 12.20 24.34 37.26
N VAL A 230 11.25 23.99 36.39
CA VAL A 230 11.27 24.34 34.97
C VAL A 230 11.01 25.83 34.76
N GLU A 231 10.15 26.46 35.57
CA GLU A 231 9.95 27.91 35.60
C GLU A 231 11.21 28.64 36.08
N GLU A 232 11.85 28.19 37.16
CA GLU A 232 13.12 28.75 37.65
C GLU A 232 14.23 28.65 36.62
N ARG A 233 14.43 27.48 35.97
CA ARG A 233 15.39 27.31 34.86
C ARG A 233 15.09 28.28 33.71
N LYS A 234 13.82 28.45 33.33
CA LYS A 234 13.40 29.41 32.28
C LYS A 234 13.65 30.86 32.72
N ASN A 235 13.33 31.21 33.96
CA ASN A 235 13.52 32.55 34.51
C ASN A 235 15.01 32.91 34.64
N LEU A 236 15.85 31.96 35.06
CA LEU A 236 17.31 32.10 35.01
C LEU A 236 17.79 32.34 33.59
N HIS A 237 17.36 31.53 32.62
CA HIS A 237 17.75 31.71 31.22
C HIS A 237 17.27 33.04 30.62
N ILE A 238 16.05 33.49 30.95
CA ILE A 238 15.54 34.81 30.57
C ILE A 238 16.42 35.91 31.18
N ASN A 239 16.85 35.78 32.44
CA ASN A 239 17.76 36.73 33.09
C ASN A 239 19.16 36.72 32.47
N GLU A 240 19.71 35.56 32.10
CA GLU A 240 20.98 35.42 31.35
C GLU A 240 20.90 36.12 29.99
N VAL A 241 19.86 35.85 29.21
CA VAL A 241 19.62 36.46 27.89
C VAL A 241 19.42 37.97 28.04
N MET A 242 18.68 38.43 29.05
CA MET A 242 18.51 39.86 29.33
C MET A 242 19.82 40.52 29.80
N ALA A 243 20.66 39.84 30.58
CA ALA A 243 21.98 40.35 30.97
C ALA A 243 22.95 40.42 29.77
N SER A 244 22.93 39.40 28.92
CA SER A 244 23.69 39.36 27.65
C SER A 244 23.26 40.47 26.70
N HIS A 245 21.95 40.65 26.49
CA HIS A 245 21.42 41.76 25.68
C HIS A 245 21.74 43.14 26.28
N ARG A 246 21.69 43.30 27.60
CA ARG A 246 22.14 44.54 28.26
C ARG A 246 23.64 44.78 28.00
N SER A 247 24.49 43.78 28.18
CA SER A 247 25.93 43.90 27.93
C SER A 247 26.24 44.24 26.47
N ALA A 248 25.59 43.56 25.51
CA ALA A 248 25.72 43.87 24.09
C ALA A 248 25.24 45.29 23.76
N PHE A 249 24.16 45.76 24.38
CA PHE A 249 23.66 47.12 24.20
C PHE A 249 24.59 48.17 24.86
N GLU A 250 25.23 47.85 25.98
CA GLU A 250 26.27 48.67 26.61
C GLU A 250 27.53 48.75 25.72
N GLN A 251 27.94 47.65 25.09
CA GLN A 251 29.05 47.60 24.12
C GLN A 251 28.74 48.42 22.86
N ILE A 252 27.52 48.30 22.32
CA ILE A 252 27.07 49.10 21.18
C ILE A 252 27.03 50.60 21.53
N LYS A 253 26.53 50.96 22.73
CA LYS A 253 26.59 52.34 23.22
C LYS A 253 28.04 52.82 23.36
N ALA A 254 28.93 52.03 23.96
CA ALA A 254 30.34 52.38 24.13
C ALA A 254 30.98 52.66 22.76
N TYR A 255 30.83 51.75 21.79
CA TYR A 255 31.31 51.93 20.42
C TYR A 255 30.77 53.20 19.75
N TYR A 256 29.49 53.55 19.93
CA TYR A 256 28.95 54.83 19.44
C TYR A 256 29.43 56.05 20.24
N ILE A 257 29.67 55.91 21.55
CA ILE A 257 30.26 56.96 22.39
C ILE A 257 31.70 57.22 21.93
N ASP A 258 32.49 56.17 21.69
CA ASP A 258 33.87 56.26 21.21
C ASP A 258 33.90 56.91 19.82
N ILE A 259 33.05 56.48 18.87
CA ILE A 259 32.91 57.14 17.57
C ILE A 259 32.50 58.61 17.71
N THR A 260 31.58 58.95 18.61
CA THR A 260 31.23 60.37 18.83
C THR A 260 32.33 61.13 19.56
N HIS A 261 33.15 60.47 20.38
CA HIS A 261 34.34 61.03 21.01
C HIS A 261 35.39 61.35 19.96
N ASP A 262 35.79 60.40 19.12
CA ASP A 262 36.72 60.57 18.00
C ASP A 262 36.26 61.68 17.04
N ASN A 263 34.97 61.71 16.70
CA ASN A 263 34.40 62.79 15.88
C ASN A 263 34.43 64.15 16.61
N LEU A 264 34.21 64.19 17.93
CA LEU A 264 34.32 65.41 18.72
C LEU A 264 35.78 65.84 18.93
N GLU A 265 36.73 64.92 19.05
CA GLU A 265 38.18 65.15 19.05
C GLU A 265 38.61 65.76 17.73
N LEU A 266 38.27 65.14 16.59
CA LEU A 266 38.50 65.67 15.24
C LEU A 266 37.85 67.05 15.06
N ILE A 267 36.63 67.26 15.57
CA ILE A 267 35.97 68.58 15.55
C ILE A 267 36.70 69.59 16.46
N LYS A 268 37.24 69.19 17.63
CA LYS A 268 38.09 70.05 18.48
C LYS A 268 39.38 70.40 17.75
N GLU A 269 40.05 69.45 17.10
CA GLU A 269 41.28 69.67 16.34
C GLU A 269 41.06 70.60 15.15
N LEU A 270 40.03 70.35 14.34
CA LEU A 270 39.64 71.23 13.24
C LEU A 270 39.26 72.63 13.74
N ARG A 271 38.50 72.73 14.85
CA ARG A 271 38.20 74.02 15.49
C ARG A 271 39.43 74.71 16.07
N LYS A 272 40.39 73.96 16.62
CA LYS A 272 41.68 74.47 17.10
C LYS A 272 42.53 74.98 15.94
N GLY A 273 42.63 74.23 14.84
CA GLY A 273 43.26 74.68 13.60
C GLY A 273 42.60 75.95 13.04
N ILE A 274 41.26 76.03 13.03
CA ILE A 274 40.53 77.24 12.65
C ILE A 274 40.76 78.40 13.64
N ALA A 275 40.87 78.13 14.94
CA ALA A 275 41.14 79.13 15.96
C ALA A 275 42.58 79.65 15.91
N GLU A 276 43.57 78.78 15.69
CA GLU A 276 44.95 79.13 15.41
C GLU A 276 45.08 79.90 14.10
N MET A 277 44.40 79.48 13.04
CA MET A 277 44.31 80.23 11.78
C MET A 277 43.68 81.61 11.98
N LYS A 278 42.64 81.74 12.81
CA LYS A 278 42.04 83.03 13.18
C LYS A 278 42.91 83.87 14.12
N ALA A 279 43.69 83.26 14.99
CA ALA A 279 44.64 83.95 15.87
C ALA A 279 45.84 84.46 15.07
N ARG A 280 46.44 83.61 14.23
CA ARG A 280 47.43 83.98 13.21
C ARG A 280 46.86 85.09 12.32
N ALA A 281 45.66 84.93 11.77
CA ALA A 281 45.03 85.98 10.96
C ALA A 281 44.77 87.28 11.73
N LYS A 282 44.47 87.26 13.04
CA LYS A 282 44.36 88.48 13.87
C LYS A 282 45.72 89.13 14.15
N ILE A 283 46.76 88.34 14.42
CA ILE A 283 48.13 88.82 14.58
C ILE A 283 48.61 89.43 13.27
N THR A 284 48.48 88.69 12.17
CA THR A 284 48.75 89.16 10.80
C THR A 284 47.84 90.32 10.39
N HIS A 285 46.62 90.49 10.93
CA HIS A 285 45.78 91.65 10.64
C HIS A 285 46.20 92.89 11.44
N LYS A 286 46.66 92.74 12.69
CA LYS A 286 47.30 93.84 13.43
C LYS A 286 48.60 94.26 12.76
N GLN A 287 49.48 93.30 12.50
CA GLN A 287 50.71 93.51 11.73
C GLN A 287 50.38 94.09 10.35
N MET A 288 49.33 93.65 9.66
CA MET A 288 48.91 94.24 8.39
C MET A 288 48.38 95.67 8.57
N GLN A 289 47.70 96.03 9.66
CA GLN A 289 47.30 97.42 9.91
C GLN A 289 48.50 98.32 10.23
N GLU A 290 49.40 97.87 11.10
CA GLU A 290 50.66 98.54 11.44
C GLU A 290 51.51 98.70 10.17
N THR A 291 51.81 97.59 9.50
CA THR A 291 52.49 97.53 8.19
C THR A 291 51.64 98.06 7.02
N GLN A 292 50.41 98.57 7.20
CA GLN A 292 49.63 99.31 6.20
C GLN A 292 49.57 100.81 6.49
N GLN A 293 49.78 101.23 7.74
CA GLN A 293 50.21 102.60 8.05
C GLN A 293 51.68 102.80 7.59
N GLU A 294 52.55 101.82 7.83
CA GLU A 294 53.91 101.83 7.26
C GLU A 294 53.88 101.61 5.74
N ASN A 295 53.10 100.66 5.18
CA ASN A 295 52.98 100.59 3.72
C ASN A 295 52.37 101.87 3.15
N SER A 296 51.40 102.55 3.74
CA SER A 296 50.88 103.77 3.09
C SER A 296 51.93 104.89 2.98
N GLN A 297 52.91 104.93 3.90
CA GLN A 297 54.10 105.80 3.79
C GLN A 297 55.19 105.22 2.86
N LEU A 298 55.39 103.90 2.88
CA LEU A 298 56.39 103.19 2.10
C LEU A 298 55.90 102.78 0.70
N THR A 299 54.62 102.91 0.34
CA THR A 299 54.06 102.37 -0.91
C THR A 299 54.60 103.12 -2.10
N GLU A 300 54.81 104.44 -2.00
CA GLU A 300 55.36 105.19 -3.12
C GLU A 300 56.83 104.81 -3.40
N PRO A 301 57.76 104.79 -2.41
CA PRO A 301 59.11 104.28 -2.65
C PRO A 301 59.15 102.77 -2.91
N LEU A 302 58.27 101.95 -2.29
CA LEU A 302 58.22 100.50 -2.54
C LEU A 302 57.64 100.20 -3.92
N ARG A 303 56.70 100.98 -4.45
CA ARG A 303 56.19 100.87 -5.83
C ARG A 303 57.25 101.27 -6.83
N GLN A 304 58.04 102.31 -6.54
CA GLN A 304 59.21 102.67 -7.34
C GLN A 304 60.27 101.55 -7.30
N GLN A 305 60.59 101.01 -6.12
CA GLN A 305 61.52 99.91 -5.94
C GLN A 305 60.99 98.57 -6.48
N GLN A 306 59.68 98.34 -6.51
CA GLN A 306 59.04 97.19 -7.15
C GLN A 306 59.02 97.33 -8.67
N GLN A 307 58.80 98.53 -9.21
CA GLN A 307 58.96 98.78 -10.65
C GLN A 307 60.42 98.65 -11.07
N LEU A 308 61.37 99.14 -10.26
CA LEU A 308 62.80 98.90 -10.47
C LEU A 308 63.14 97.41 -10.34
N LYS A 309 62.64 96.71 -9.32
CA LYS A 309 62.84 95.27 -9.13
C LYS A 309 62.23 94.46 -10.28
N VAL A 310 61.04 94.79 -10.78
CA VAL A 310 60.43 94.12 -11.93
C VAL A 310 61.20 94.44 -13.22
N LYS A 311 61.69 95.66 -13.42
CA LYS A 311 62.60 96.00 -14.52
C LYS A 311 63.93 95.24 -14.41
N LEU A 312 64.49 95.13 -13.21
CA LEU A 312 65.73 94.40 -12.91
C LEU A 312 65.55 92.88 -13.00
N GLU A 313 64.40 92.33 -12.61
CA GLU A 313 64.06 90.91 -12.78
C GLU A 313 63.74 90.58 -14.24
N GLN A 314 63.15 91.51 -15.00
CA GLN A 314 63.03 91.39 -16.44
C GLN A 314 64.42 91.44 -17.08
N GLN A 315 65.26 92.43 -16.75
CA GLN A 315 66.66 92.51 -17.19
C GLN A 315 67.49 91.30 -16.76
N LEU A 316 67.24 90.71 -15.58
CA LEU A 316 67.91 89.50 -15.11
C LEU A 316 67.38 88.25 -15.84
N ARG A 317 66.08 88.18 -16.16
CA ARG A 317 65.50 87.12 -17.01
C ARG A 317 65.99 87.24 -18.46
N PHE A 318 66.17 88.45 -18.98
CA PHE A 318 66.86 88.69 -20.25
C PHE A 318 68.31 88.27 -20.11
N TYR A 319 69.10 88.81 -19.19
CA TYR A 319 70.50 88.43 -18.95
C TYR A 319 70.71 86.93 -18.72
N VAL A 320 69.79 86.21 -18.06
CA VAL A 320 69.86 84.74 -17.91
C VAL A 320 69.49 84.02 -19.21
N LYS A 321 68.48 84.48 -19.95
CA LYS A 321 68.20 83.99 -21.32
C LYS A 321 69.37 84.25 -22.25
N ASP A 322 70.00 85.41 -22.17
CA ASP A 322 71.12 85.86 -22.99
C ASP A 322 72.40 85.15 -22.59
N LYS A 323 72.59 84.82 -21.30
CA LYS A 323 73.68 83.98 -20.80
C LYS A 323 73.52 82.53 -21.24
N LEU A 324 72.31 81.98 -21.19
CA LEU A 324 72.00 80.64 -21.71
C LEU A 324 72.10 80.61 -23.24
N ALA A 325 71.64 81.64 -23.94
CA ALA A 325 71.80 81.81 -25.38
C ALA A 325 73.28 81.96 -25.73
N LEU A 326 74.08 82.72 -24.98
CA LEU A 326 75.52 82.85 -25.15
C LEU A 326 76.26 81.55 -24.84
N GLN A 327 75.81 80.75 -23.87
CA GLN A 327 76.35 79.41 -23.62
C GLN A 327 76.02 78.45 -24.78
N ASN A 328 74.77 78.46 -25.27
CA ASN A 328 74.35 77.66 -26.42
C ASN A 328 75.02 78.10 -27.72
N ILE A 329 75.22 79.41 -27.91
CA ILE A 329 75.98 79.99 -29.01
C ILE A 329 77.44 79.59 -28.86
N ARG A 330 78.11 79.76 -27.72
CA ARG A 330 79.50 79.32 -27.51
C ARG A 330 79.69 77.81 -27.70
N ALA A 331 78.73 76.98 -27.29
CA ALA A 331 78.76 75.54 -27.54
C ALA A 331 78.60 75.21 -29.03
N ARG A 332 77.68 75.90 -29.73
CA ARG A 332 77.49 75.80 -31.17
C ARG A 332 78.69 76.37 -31.95
N ASP A 333 79.34 77.40 -31.43
CA ASP A 333 80.50 78.07 -31.99
C ASP A 333 81.75 77.21 -31.83
N ALA A 334 81.97 76.58 -30.67
CA ALA A 334 82.99 75.54 -30.50
C ALA A 334 82.74 74.31 -31.42
N GLN A 335 81.48 73.90 -31.61
CA GLN A 335 81.14 72.87 -32.61
C GLN A 335 81.36 73.33 -34.06
N LEU A 336 81.13 74.61 -34.37
CA LEU A 336 81.42 75.20 -35.68
C LEU A 336 82.92 75.38 -35.89
N GLU A 337 83.68 75.74 -34.86
CA GLU A 337 85.15 75.74 -34.87
C GLU A 337 85.70 74.36 -35.14
N GLU A 338 85.24 73.30 -34.47
CA GLU A 338 85.70 71.94 -34.76
C GLU A 338 85.28 71.49 -36.16
N LYS A 339 84.10 71.87 -36.64
CA LYS A 339 83.70 71.67 -38.05
C LYS A 339 84.58 72.45 -39.02
N VAL A 340 85.00 73.68 -38.68
CA VAL A 340 85.91 74.51 -39.49
C VAL A 340 87.34 74.00 -39.42
N LYS A 341 87.82 73.45 -38.29
CA LYS A 341 89.12 72.79 -38.16
C LYS A 341 89.11 71.48 -38.96
N ALA A 342 88.05 70.69 -38.88
CA ALA A 342 87.86 69.49 -39.70
C ALA A 342 87.79 69.82 -41.20
N ALA A 343 87.01 70.82 -41.59
CA ALA A 343 86.92 71.31 -42.97
C ALA A 343 88.26 71.90 -43.46
N LYS A 344 89.03 72.61 -42.62
CA LYS A 344 90.38 73.07 -42.95
C LYS A 344 91.36 71.91 -43.13
N ARG A 345 91.32 70.88 -42.26
CA ARG A 345 92.11 69.65 -42.42
C ARG A 345 91.74 68.91 -43.71
N HIS A 346 90.45 68.80 -44.01
CA HIS A 346 89.97 68.14 -45.23
C HIS A 346 90.31 68.95 -46.48
N ASN A 347 90.06 70.26 -46.50
CA ASN A 347 90.50 71.15 -47.58
C ASN A 347 92.00 71.06 -47.79
N HIS A 348 92.81 71.01 -46.73
CA HIS A 348 94.26 70.85 -46.87
C HIS A 348 94.66 69.47 -47.43
N GLN A 349 93.94 68.39 -47.08
CA GLN A 349 94.10 67.10 -47.74
C GLN A 349 93.70 67.15 -49.22
N MET A 350 92.62 67.86 -49.56
CA MET A 350 92.17 68.06 -50.93
C MET A 350 93.11 68.98 -51.73
N GLU A 351 93.75 69.96 -51.09
CA GLU A 351 94.83 70.79 -51.65
C GLU A 351 96.08 69.95 -51.90
N GLN A 352 96.47 69.07 -50.97
CA GLN A 352 97.58 68.13 -51.18
C GLN A 352 97.27 67.12 -52.30
N GLN A 353 96.03 66.64 -52.42
CA GLN A 353 95.60 65.80 -53.55
C GLN A 353 95.58 66.58 -54.85
N LYS A 354 95.04 67.81 -54.86
CA LYS A 354 95.07 68.73 -56.01
C LYS A 354 96.51 69.00 -56.44
N HIS A 355 97.43 69.31 -55.52
CA HIS A 355 98.85 69.52 -55.81
C HIS A 355 99.62 68.25 -56.19
N LYS A 356 99.08 67.04 -55.97
CA LYS A 356 99.55 65.82 -56.63
C LYS A 356 99.04 65.82 -58.08
N LEU A 357 97.72 65.89 -58.27
CA LEU A 357 97.09 65.92 -59.59
C LEU A 357 97.60 67.04 -60.50
N GLU A 358 97.95 68.22 -59.99
CA GLU A 358 98.56 69.32 -60.76
C GLU A 358 100.01 69.01 -61.19
N ARG A 359 100.76 68.26 -60.39
CA ARG A 359 102.07 67.73 -60.80
C ARG A 359 101.90 66.61 -61.82
N ASP A 360 100.99 65.66 -61.57
CA ASP A 360 100.69 64.57 -62.49
C ASP A 360 100.22 65.13 -63.85
N ILE A 361 99.28 66.08 -63.86
CA ILE A 361 98.83 66.82 -65.05
C ILE A 361 99.99 67.60 -65.67
N GLY A 362 100.87 68.22 -64.88
CA GLY A 362 102.07 68.90 -65.37
C GLY A 362 103.05 67.96 -66.08
N GLU A 363 103.24 66.76 -65.55
CA GLU A 363 104.09 65.70 -66.11
C GLU A 363 103.46 65.09 -67.35
N TYR A 364 102.17 64.74 -67.33
CA TYR A 364 101.43 64.31 -68.53
C TYR A 364 101.38 65.41 -69.61
N THR A 365 101.26 66.69 -69.23
CA THR A 365 101.29 67.82 -70.17
C THR A 365 102.69 68.03 -70.76
N ARG A 366 103.76 67.80 -69.98
CA ARG A 366 105.14 67.77 -70.49
C ARG A 366 105.34 66.58 -71.43
N LEU A 367 104.96 65.37 -71.04
CA LEU A 367 105.05 64.16 -71.86
C LEU A 367 104.28 64.32 -73.19
N LEU A 368 103.06 64.85 -73.13
CA LEU A 368 102.23 65.10 -74.31
C LEU A 368 102.73 66.29 -75.15
N ARG A 369 103.41 67.28 -74.55
CA ARG A 369 104.12 68.35 -75.29
C ARG A 369 105.35 67.80 -76.01
N ASN A 370 106.14 66.96 -75.35
CA ASN A 370 107.31 66.30 -75.94
C ASN A 370 106.88 65.35 -77.06
N LEU A 371 105.86 64.50 -76.83
CA LEU A 371 105.28 63.67 -77.86
C LEU A 371 104.75 64.50 -79.04
N LYS A 372 104.10 65.64 -78.78
CA LYS A 372 103.65 66.57 -79.82
C LYS A 372 104.81 67.24 -80.56
N SER A 373 105.91 67.62 -79.91
CA SER A 373 107.10 68.12 -80.63
C SER A 373 107.72 67.02 -81.46
N ASP A 374 107.81 65.80 -80.95
CA ASP A 374 108.40 64.67 -81.68
C ASP A 374 107.53 64.23 -82.86
N THR A 375 106.19 64.30 -82.74
CA THR A 375 105.30 64.11 -83.89
C THR A 375 105.37 65.29 -84.84
N ASN A 376 105.47 66.53 -84.35
CA ASN A 376 105.55 67.72 -85.21
C ASN A 376 106.88 67.79 -85.97
N ILE A 377 108.00 67.39 -85.39
CA ILE A 377 109.30 67.27 -86.07
C ILE A 377 109.21 66.17 -87.14
N ARG A 378 108.55 65.03 -86.84
CA ARG A 378 108.33 63.95 -87.82
C ARG A 378 107.35 64.35 -88.94
N THR A 379 106.29 65.10 -88.65
CA THR A 379 105.38 65.60 -89.69
C THR A 379 105.99 66.77 -90.47
N GLN A 380 106.74 67.68 -89.85
CA GLN A 380 107.49 68.74 -90.56
C GLN A 380 108.57 68.15 -91.45
N ALA A 381 109.35 67.16 -91.02
CA ALA A 381 110.30 66.46 -91.88
C ALA A 381 109.59 65.78 -93.08
N LYS A 382 108.41 65.20 -92.86
CA LYS A 382 107.58 64.60 -93.93
C LYS A 382 106.96 65.66 -94.86
N ILE A 383 106.56 66.82 -94.33
CA ILE A 383 106.06 67.97 -95.07
C ILE A 383 107.18 68.56 -95.92
N MET A 384 108.37 68.83 -95.36
CA MET A 384 109.54 69.30 -96.12
C MET A 384 109.93 68.33 -97.25
N LEU A 385 109.85 67.02 -97.02
CA LEU A 385 110.04 66.01 -98.07
C LEU A 385 108.98 66.10 -99.18
N TYR A 386 107.72 66.34 -98.84
CA TYR A 386 106.65 66.55 -99.82
C TYR A 386 106.70 67.92 -100.49
N GLU A 387 107.08 68.98 -99.80
CA GLU A 387 107.31 70.33 -100.34
C GLU A 387 108.50 70.34 -101.29
N GLN A 388 109.58 69.62 -100.97
CA GLN A 388 110.70 69.40 -101.89
C GLN A 388 110.25 68.60 -103.12
N LYS A 389 109.44 67.54 -102.94
CA LYS A 389 108.89 66.77 -104.06
C LYS A 389 107.95 67.60 -104.94
N VAL A 390 107.08 68.43 -104.33
CA VAL A 390 106.15 69.32 -105.03
C VAL A 390 106.90 70.47 -105.69
N SER A 391 107.94 71.04 -105.07
CA SER A 391 108.82 72.06 -105.68
C SER A 391 109.57 71.49 -106.88
N ASN A 392 110.10 70.27 -106.79
CA ASN A 392 110.72 69.59 -107.94
C ASN A 392 109.69 69.31 -109.05
N MET A 393 108.45 68.93 -108.71
CA MET A 393 107.35 68.79 -109.68
C MET A 393 106.92 70.13 -110.29
N LEU A 394 106.89 71.22 -109.52
CA LEU A 394 106.56 72.56 -110.00
C LEU A 394 107.66 73.13 -110.89
N GLN A 395 108.94 72.93 -110.56
CA GLN A 395 110.06 73.28 -111.43
C GLN A 395 110.02 72.49 -112.74
N SER A 396 109.68 71.19 -112.68
CA SER A 396 109.46 70.36 -113.87
C SER A 396 108.27 70.86 -114.70
N LEU A 397 107.15 71.22 -114.05
CA LEU A 397 106.00 71.82 -114.72
C LEU A 397 106.32 73.19 -115.34
N GLU A 398 107.05 74.07 -114.65
CA GLU A 398 107.53 75.34 -115.19
C GLU A 398 108.46 75.15 -116.38
N GLN A 399 109.37 74.17 -116.34
CA GLN A 399 110.18 73.80 -117.50
C GLN A 399 109.29 73.36 -118.67
N LYS A 400 108.28 72.52 -118.43
CA LYS A 400 107.31 72.08 -119.45
C LYS A 400 106.40 73.21 -119.94
N PHE A 401 106.04 74.18 -119.11
CA PHE A 401 105.28 75.37 -119.51
C PHE A 401 106.14 76.31 -120.36
N ARG A 402 107.41 76.55 -119.99
CA ARG A 402 108.36 77.35 -120.79
C ARG A 402 108.72 76.65 -122.11
N GLU A 403 108.82 75.32 -122.13
CA GLU A 403 108.91 74.53 -123.38
C GLU A 403 107.66 74.73 -124.24
N ARG A 404 106.46 74.57 -123.67
CA ARG A 404 105.18 74.78 -124.37
C ARG A 404 105.07 76.21 -124.91
N GLU A 405 105.46 77.23 -124.15
CA GLU A 405 105.39 78.63 -124.57
C GLU A 405 106.39 78.96 -125.69
N ARG A 406 107.60 78.39 -125.66
CA ARG A 406 108.53 78.45 -126.81
C ARG A 406 107.94 77.76 -128.05
N LEU A 407 107.32 76.59 -127.88
CA LEU A 407 106.68 75.86 -128.99
C LEU A 407 105.51 76.67 -129.57
N VAL A 408 104.62 77.23 -128.74
CA VAL A 408 103.51 78.10 -129.15
C VAL A 408 104.01 79.41 -129.77
N ALA A 409 105.13 79.98 -129.32
CA ALA A 409 105.74 81.14 -129.96
C ALA A 409 106.39 80.80 -131.32
N SER A 410 106.89 79.57 -131.50
CA SER A 410 107.46 79.09 -132.77
C SER A 410 106.39 78.64 -133.79
N MET A 411 105.25 78.13 -133.31
CA MET A 411 104.09 77.76 -134.11
C MET A 411 103.13 78.96 -134.16
N SER A 412 103.27 79.83 -135.16
CA SER A 412 102.43 81.03 -135.36
C SER A 412 100.98 80.68 -135.75
N LEU A 413 100.25 80.05 -134.82
CA LEU A 413 98.88 79.60 -134.93
C LEU A 413 97.92 80.63 -134.31
N SER A 414 96.68 80.66 -134.83
CA SER A 414 95.61 81.43 -134.18
C SER A 414 95.32 80.85 -132.78
N PRO A 415 95.22 81.67 -131.72
CA PRO A 415 95.01 81.18 -130.35
C PRO A 415 93.80 80.26 -130.18
N ASP A 416 92.72 80.54 -130.90
CA ASP A 416 91.43 79.87 -130.76
C ASP A 416 91.46 78.38 -131.20
N ALA A 417 92.21 78.09 -132.27
CA ALA A 417 92.37 76.72 -132.77
C ALA A 417 93.19 75.83 -131.82
N ALA A 418 94.16 76.41 -131.10
CA ALA A 418 94.99 75.68 -130.14
C ALA A 418 94.19 75.24 -128.90
N VAL A 419 93.24 76.07 -128.45
CA VAL A 419 92.38 75.77 -127.29
C VAL A 419 91.46 74.58 -127.56
N GLN A 420 90.79 74.55 -128.72
CA GLN A 420 89.85 73.47 -129.06
C GLN A 420 90.51 72.08 -129.08
N MET A 421 91.71 71.98 -129.68
CA MET A 421 92.44 70.70 -129.73
C MET A 421 92.92 70.24 -128.35
N GLN A 422 93.28 71.18 -127.44
CA GLN A 422 93.63 70.85 -126.07
C GLN A 422 92.43 70.32 -125.27
N GLU A 423 91.21 70.81 -125.54
CA GLU A 423 90.02 70.36 -124.81
C GLU A 423 89.55 68.95 -125.22
N ILE A 424 89.62 68.60 -126.51
CA ILE A 424 89.26 67.25 -126.99
C ILE A 424 90.14 66.18 -126.32
N LEU A 425 91.47 66.40 -126.29
CA LEU A 425 92.40 65.50 -125.60
C LEU A 425 92.09 65.38 -124.11
N ARG A 426 91.71 66.48 -123.45
CA ARG A 426 91.36 66.47 -122.02
C ARG A 426 90.15 65.60 -121.71
N ARG A 427 89.14 65.54 -122.58
CA ARG A 427 87.93 64.71 -122.37
C ARG A 427 88.25 63.22 -122.42
N SER A 428 88.99 62.77 -123.45
CA SER A 428 89.35 61.35 -123.61
C SER A 428 90.18 60.79 -122.44
N PHE A 429 91.05 61.60 -121.84
CA PHE A 429 91.79 61.19 -120.64
C PHE A 429 90.92 61.08 -119.37
N LEU A 430 89.74 61.71 -119.30
CA LEU A 430 88.83 61.55 -118.16
C LEU A 430 88.08 60.21 -118.25
N GLU A 431 87.47 59.94 -119.41
CA GLU A 431 86.73 58.71 -119.70
C GLU A 431 87.55 57.45 -119.36
N LYS A 432 88.83 57.43 -119.75
CA LYS A 432 89.71 56.28 -119.50
C LYS A 432 90.17 56.11 -118.05
N ASN A 433 90.04 57.13 -117.19
CA ASN A 433 90.29 56.99 -115.76
C ASN A 433 89.06 56.44 -115.02
N GLU A 434 87.85 56.75 -115.47
CA GLU A 434 86.62 56.22 -114.87
C GLU A 434 86.46 54.71 -115.09
N GLU A 435 86.83 54.19 -116.28
CA GLU A 435 86.88 52.75 -116.57
C GLU A 435 87.75 51.96 -115.57
N ILE A 436 88.88 52.53 -115.13
CA ILE A 436 89.88 51.86 -114.29
C ILE A 436 89.38 51.70 -112.85
N GLU A 437 88.70 52.70 -112.27
CA GLU A 437 88.19 52.60 -110.90
C GLU A 437 86.94 51.70 -110.80
N ASN A 438 86.09 51.65 -111.85
CA ASN A 438 84.96 50.72 -111.88
C ASN A 438 85.40 49.25 -111.73
N LEU A 439 86.42 48.83 -112.50
CA LEU A 439 86.97 47.47 -112.45
C LEU A 439 87.59 47.09 -111.09
N ARG A 440 88.08 48.08 -110.33
CA ARG A 440 88.63 47.84 -108.98
C ARG A 440 87.55 47.51 -107.95
N VAL A 441 86.40 48.17 -108.04
CA VAL A 441 85.28 47.95 -107.12
C VAL A 441 84.71 46.54 -107.28
N GLU A 442 84.57 46.04 -108.51
CA GLU A 442 84.06 44.69 -108.77
C GLU A 442 84.92 43.60 -108.10
N LEU A 443 86.25 43.66 -108.27
CA LEU A 443 87.19 42.71 -107.66
C LEU A 443 87.10 42.69 -106.12
N GLN A 444 86.92 43.85 -105.51
CA GLN A 444 86.73 44.01 -104.06
C GLN A 444 85.45 43.34 -103.54
N THR A 445 84.38 43.25 -104.35
CA THR A 445 83.13 42.56 -103.93
C THR A 445 83.28 41.03 -103.88
N VAL A 446 83.97 40.43 -104.87
CA VAL A 446 84.12 38.97 -104.98
C VAL A 446 84.98 38.40 -103.86
N ALA A 447 86.05 39.11 -103.47
CA ALA A 447 86.92 38.67 -102.37
C ALA A 447 86.20 38.63 -101.00
N LYS A 448 85.14 39.45 -100.81
CA LYS A 448 84.37 39.50 -99.57
C LYS A 448 83.42 38.31 -99.40
N SER A 449 82.65 38.00 -100.44
CA SER A 449 81.65 36.92 -100.39
C SER A 449 82.29 35.54 -100.14
N TYR A 450 83.48 35.30 -100.68
CA TYR A 450 84.29 34.12 -100.37
C TYR A 450 84.57 34.00 -98.86
N ASN A 451 85.16 35.03 -98.25
CA ASN A 451 85.51 35.02 -96.82
C ASN A 451 84.29 34.76 -95.91
N ASP A 452 83.13 35.37 -96.21
CA ASP A 452 81.90 35.20 -95.41
C ASP A 452 81.35 33.75 -95.48
N THR A 453 81.44 33.09 -96.64
CA THR A 453 81.04 31.67 -96.78
C THR A 453 81.95 30.72 -96.01
N VAL A 454 83.27 30.96 -96.01
CA VAL A 454 84.23 30.16 -95.22
C VAL A 454 83.93 30.25 -93.71
N LEU A 455 83.60 31.43 -93.20
CA LEU A 455 83.28 31.64 -91.78
C LEU A 455 81.98 30.92 -91.36
N THR A 456 80.94 30.98 -92.19
CA THR A 456 79.66 30.31 -91.89
C THR A 456 79.77 28.78 -91.93
N MET A 457 80.58 28.21 -92.83
CA MET A 457 80.89 26.77 -92.83
C MET A 457 81.65 26.34 -91.56
N LYS A 458 82.69 27.07 -91.15
CA LYS A 458 83.43 26.78 -89.90
C LYS A 458 82.52 26.87 -88.66
N ALA A 459 81.59 27.83 -88.63
CA ALA A 459 80.61 27.95 -87.55
C ALA A 459 79.65 26.75 -87.50
N ARG A 460 79.18 26.24 -88.64
CA ARG A 460 78.28 25.08 -88.71
C ARG A 460 78.95 23.77 -88.33
N LEU A 461 80.21 23.54 -88.73
CA LEU A 461 80.98 22.36 -88.34
C LEU A 461 81.13 22.28 -86.80
N LYS A 462 81.44 23.41 -86.17
CA LYS A 462 81.58 23.51 -84.70
C LYS A 462 80.30 23.20 -83.92
N GLN A 463 79.12 23.35 -84.53
CA GLN A 463 77.82 23.01 -83.90
C GLN A 463 77.51 21.51 -83.90
N LEU A 464 78.22 20.69 -84.68
CA LEU A 464 77.98 19.25 -84.80
C LEU A 464 78.94 18.42 -83.94
N GLU A 465 79.73 19.07 -83.06
CA GLU A 465 80.79 18.49 -82.21
C GLU A 465 81.90 17.70 -82.95
N VAL A 466 81.85 17.65 -84.28
CA VAL A 466 82.95 17.22 -85.14
C VAL A 466 84.10 18.21 -84.99
N ASN A 467 85.24 17.73 -84.46
CA ASN A 467 86.46 18.50 -84.29
C ASN A 467 86.89 19.11 -85.64
N SER A 468 86.64 20.41 -85.79
CA SER A 468 86.76 21.12 -87.08
C SER A 468 88.22 21.36 -87.50
N ASN A 469 89.18 20.98 -86.65
CA ASN A 469 90.62 21.14 -86.82
C ASN A 469 91.24 20.19 -87.89
N ALA A 470 90.41 19.53 -88.69
CA ALA A 470 90.81 18.65 -89.79
C ALA A 470 90.42 19.21 -91.17
N ILE A 471 89.88 20.44 -91.25
CA ILE A 471 89.45 21.08 -92.50
C ILE A 471 89.98 22.52 -92.56
N ASP A 472 91.14 22.68 -93.18
CA ASP A 472 91.75 23.99 -93.41
C ASP A 472 91.13 24.68 -94.63
N PHE A 473 90.33 25.71 -94.35
CA PHE A 473 89.96 26.73 -95.34
C PHE A 473 90.74 28.02 -95.03
N GLU A 474 91.52 28.50 -95.99
CA GLU A 474 92.19 29.81 -95.91
C GLU A 474 91.20 30.95 -96.21
N LEU A 475 91.50 32.16 -95.73
CA LEU A 475 90.74 33.37 -96.03
C LEU A 475 91.65 34.40 -96.70
N VAL A 476 91.14 35.23 -97.59
CA VAL A 476 91.94 36.30 -98.23
C VAL A 476 92.29 37.37 -97.19
N HIS A 477 93.58 37.66 -97.03
CA HIS A 477 94.12 38.43 -95.89
C HIS A 477 94.08 39.96 -96.04
N ASP A 478 93.90 40.51 -97.24
CA ASP A 478 93.91 41.98 -97.49
C ASP A 478 92.61 42.66 -97.01
N THR A 479 92.45 42.75 -95.70
CA THR A 479 91.29 43.34 -95.02
C THR A 479 90.95 44.76 -95.49
N THR A 480 91.95 45.58 -95.81
CA THR A 480 91.78 46.94 -96.35
C THR A 480 91.26 46.97 -97.79
N PHE A 481 91.57 45.93 -98.60
CA PHE A 481 91.01 45.76 -99.94
C PHE A 481 89.63 45.08 -99.93
N ILE A 482 89.19 44.51 -98.80
CA ILE A 482 87.93 43.76 -98.70
C ILE A 482 86.85 44.51 -97.92
N SER A 483 87.21 45.40 -96.97
CA SER A 483 86.26 46.01 -96.05
C SER A 483 85.10 46.75 -96.73
N ASN A 484 85.36 47.46 -97.83
CA ASN A 484 84.46 48.49 -98.36
C ASN A 484 83.34 47.96 -99.27
N ALA A 485 83.36 46.69 -99.67
CA ALA A 485 82.25 46.08 -100.41
C ALA A 485 81.01 45.88 -99.51
N PRO A 486 79.78 46.09 -100.00
CA PRO A 486 78.56 45.63 -99.31
C PRO A 486 78.51 44.10 -99.29
N ALA A 487 77.93 43.52 -98.23
CA ALA A 487 77.85 42.07 -98.05
C ALA A 487 76.61 41.46 -98.75
N PRO A 488 76.70 40.26 -99.34
CA PRO A 488 75.59 39.61 -100.03
C PRO A 488 74.59 38.95 -99.06
N TYR A 489 73.31 38.91 -99.46
CA TYR A 489 72.23 38.32 -98.66
C TYR A 489 72.22 36.79 -98.76
N LEU A 490 72.60 36.07 -97.69
CA LEU A 490 72.35 34.63 -97.55
C LEU A 490 71.49 34.33 -96.32
N THR A 491 70.19 34.23 -96.55
CA THR A 491 69.17 33.97 -95.53
C THR A 491 69.24 32.53 -95.02
N THR A 492 69.63 32.32 -93.76
CA THR A 492 69.48 31.01 -93.08
C THR A 492 68.93 31.20 -91.66
N ALA A 493 67.63 30.98 -91.49
CA ALA A 493 66.98 31.04 -90.19
C ALA A 493 67.07 29.69 -89.46
N VAL A 494 67.47 29.70 -88.18
CA VAL A 494 67.34 28.56 -87.25
C VAL A 494 66.79 29.07 -85.92
N LEU A 495 65.97 28.24 -85.26
CA LEU A 495 65.01 28.64 -84.24
C LEU A 495 65.57 28.81 -82.82
N VAL A 496 64.83 29.64 -82.07
CA VAL A 496 64.94 29.92 -80.63
C VAL A 496 64.95 28.63 -79.77
N ALA A 497 65.93 28.52 -78.86
CA ALA A 497 65.84 27.64 -77.69
C ALA A 497 65.24 28.42 -76.50
N LYS A 498 64.34 27.79 -75.73
CA LYS A 498 63.56 28.45 -74.65
C LYS A 498 64.04 28.11 -73.24
N GLY A 499 64.28 29.14 -72.44
CA GLY A 499 64.11 29.15 -70.98
C GLY A 499 65.21 28.45 -70.14
N ASN A 500 65.19 28.57 -68.82
CA ASN A 500 64.40 29.50 -67.98
C ASN A 500 65.14 29.81 -66.65
N PRO A 501 64.66 30.71 -65.77
CA PRO A 501 65.53 31.45 -64.85
C PRO A 501 65.79 30.76 -63.51
N VAL A 502 66.86 31.23 -62.84
CA VAL A 502 66.97 31.20 -61.37
C VAL A 502 67.17 32.63 -60.89
N LEU A 503 66.13 33.19 -60.26
CA LEU A 503 66.27 34.42 -59.47
C LEU A 503 67.14 34.11 -58.24
N ARG A 504 68.09 34.99 -57.93
CA ARG A 504 68.73 35.06 -56.61
C ARG A 504 68.43 36.41 -55.95
N ILE A 505 68.38 36.33 -54.63
CA ILE A 505 68.27 37.42 -53.66
C ILE A 505 69.59 38.21 -53.65
#